data_AF-A0A379GGY4-F1
#
_entry.id   AF-A0A379GGY4-F1
#
_cell.length_a   1.000
_cell.length_b   1.000
_cell.length_c   1.000
_cell.angle_alpha   90.00
_cell.angle_beta   90.00
_cell.angle_gamma   90.00
#
_symmetry.space_group_name_H-M   'P 1'
#
loop_
_entity.id
_entity.type
_entity.pdbx_description
1 polymer ?
#
loop_
_entity_poly.entity_id
_entity_poly.type
_entity_poly.pdbx_seq_one_letter_code
_entity_poly.pdbx_strand_id
1 'polypeptide(L)'
;MATLLHKSKIMKVAGLSLVVLLAACSSDQRYKRQVSGDESYLESAALKNLVVPAGMVLPLQNGEYDIPTPKKSEPVGLALDIRPPTQALNLLSGSRSENNADNSRLLLPNTPENTTLYEQVSAVFSG
;
A
#
# COMPACT_ATOMS: atom_id res chain seq x y z
N MET A 1 20.99 52.24 -15.28
CA MET A 1 21.70 50.95 -15.07
C MET A 1 21.29 50.22 -13.78
N ALA A 2 20.84 50.90 -12.71
CA ALA A 2 20.43 50.26 -11.44
C ALA A 2 19.13 49.42 -11.49
N THR A 3 18.18 49.77 -12.37
CA THR A 3 16.87 49.11 -12.47
C THR A 3 16.91 47.73 -13.13
N LEU A 4 17.83 47.53 -14.09
CA LEU A 4 18.07 46.24 -14.74
C LEU A 4 18.70 45.23 -13.77
N LEU A 5 19.62 45.68 -12.92
CA LEU A 5 20.23 44.85 -11.88
C LEU A 5 19.18 44.36 -10.87
N HIS A 6 18.26 45.25 -10.48
CA HIS A 6 17.19 44.94 -9.52
C HIS A 6 16.19 43.92 -10.07
N LYS A 7 15.77 44.05 -11.34
CA LYS A 7 14.94 43.05 -12.04
C LYS A 7 15.61 41.68 -12.11
N SER A 8 16.92 41.63 -12.36
CA SER A 8 17.64 40.34 -12.44
C SER A 8 17.73 39.61 -11.10
N LYS A 9 17.86 40.34 -9.99
CA LYS A 9 17.87 39.76 -8.64
C LYS A 9 16.51 39.17 -8.28
N ILE A 10 15.43 39.90 -8.56
CA ILE A 10 14.05 39.42 -8.33
C ILE A 10 13.76 38.17 -9.17
N MET A 11 14.14 38.17 -10.44
CA MET A 11 13.94 37.01 -11.33
C MET A 11 14.69 35.78 -10.83
N LYS A 12 15.92 35.95 -10.33
CA LYS A 12 16.72 34.84 -9.76
C LYS A 12 16.13 34.30 -8.46
N VAL A 13 15.65 35.17 -7.58
CA VAL A 13 14.99 34.76 -6.32
C VAL A 13 13.69 34.02 -6.61
N ALA A 14 12.86 34.53 -7.53
CA ALA A 14 11.63 33.87 -7.95
C ALA A 14 11.91 32.50 -8.59
N GLY A 15 12.91 32.41 -9.47
CA GLY A 15 13.34 31.15 -10.07
C GLY A 15 13.84 30.13 -9.04
N LEU A 16 14.69 30.55 -8.10
CA LEU A 16 15.19 29.69 -7.03
C LEU A 16 14.06 29.20 -6.11
N SER A 17 13.14 30.10 -5.72
CA SER A 17 11.98 29.76 -4.90
C SER A 17 11.09 28.71 -5.57
N LEU A 18 10.88 28.83 -6.88
CA LEU A 18 10.09 27.87 -7.65
C LEU A 18 10.76 26.49 -7.66
N VAL A 19 12.07 26.43 -7.92
CA VAL A 19 12.83 25.17 -7.91
C VAL A 19 12.78 24.49 -6.53
N VAL A 20 12.90 25.26 -5.45
CA VAL A 20 12.80 24.73 -4.08
C VAL A 20 11.40 24.19 -3.77
N LEU A 21 10.34 24.88 -4.20
CA LEU A 21 8.96 24.42 -4.04
C LEU A 21 8.68 23.12 -4.82
N LEU A 22 9.17 23.01 -6.06
CA LEU A 22 9.02 21.78 -6.86
C LEU A 22 9.79 20.61 -6.23
N ALA A 23 11.00 20.86 -5.74
CA ALA A 23 11.81 19.83 -5.09
C ALA A 23 11.19 19.32 -3.78
N ALA A 24 10.54 20.19 -3.01
CA ALA A 24 9.91 19.82 -1.74
C ALA A 24 8.71 18.86 -1.90
N CYS A 25 7.96 18.94 -3.01
CA CYS A 25 6.87 18.00 -3.31
C CYS A 25 7.33 16.76 -4.10
N SER A 26 8.58 16.73 -4.57
CA SER A 26 9.16 15.61 -5.32
C SER A 26 9.82 14.58 -4.39
N SER A 27 9.13 14.18 -3.32
CA SER A 27 9.60 13.10 -2.45
C SER A 27 9.30 11.74 -3.07
N ASP A 28 10.23 10.80 -2.95
CA ASP A 28 9.96 9.41 -3.29
C ASP A 28 8.82 8.87 -2.42
N GLN A 29 7.76 8.36 -3.04
CA GLN A 29 6.56 7.86 -2.36
C GLN A 29 6.63 6.37 -2.03
N ARG A 30 7.76 5.70 -2.29
CA ARG A 30 7.98 4.28 -1.98
C ARG A 30 7.68 3.93 -0.53
N TYR A 31 8.02 4.80 0.42
CA TYR A 31 7.75 4.60 1.85
C TYR A 31 6.27 4.40 2.17
N LYS A 32 5.33 4.88 1.33
CA LYS A 32 3.88 4.68 1.52
C LYS A 32 3.42 3.26 1.25
N ARG A 33 4.25 2.45 0.60
CA ARG A 33 3.98 1.05 0.25
C ARG A 33 4.87 0.08 1.01
N GLN A 34 5.84 0.57 1.78
CA GLN A 34 6.90 -0.25 2.37
C GLN A 34 6.79 -0.28 3.88
N VAL A 35 7.20 -1.40 4.48
CA VAL A 35 7.39 -1.50 5.93
C VAL A 35 8.48 -0.52 6.39
N SER A 36 8.35 -0.04 7.62
CA SER A 36 9.39 0.77 8.25
C SER A 36 10.51 -0.13 8.77
N GLY A 37 11.75 0.36 8.71
CA GLY A 37 12.93 -0.38 9.18
C GLY A 37 13.73 -1.01 8.05
N ASP A 38 14.42 -2.11 8.37
CA ASP A 38 15.28 -2.84 7.44
C ASP A 38 14.75 -4.26 7.16
N GLU A 39 15.41 -4.95 6.23
CA GLU A 39 15.10 -6.33 5.84
C GLU A 39 16.03 -7.34 6.52
N SER A 40 16.68 -6.98 7.64
CA SER A 40 17.71 -7.82 8.29
C SER A 40 17.21 -9.21 8.70
N TYR A 41 15.91 -9.34 8.98
CA TYR A 41 15.27 -10.62 9.30
C TYR A 41 15.30 -11.62 8.14
N LEU A 42 15.41 -11.15 6.88
CA LEU A 42 15.53 -12.02 5.70
C LEU A 42 16.89 -12.71 5.63
N GLU A 43 17.92 -12.13 6.24
CA GLU A 43 19.28 -12.68 6.31
C GLU A 43 19.49 -13.61 7.51
N SER A 44 18.43 -13.92 8.25
CA SER A 44 18.51 -14.79 9.43
C SER A 44 18.87 -16.23 9.04
N ALA A 45 19.73 -16.86 9.85
CA ALA A 45 20.13 -18.24 9.62
C ALA A 45 18.93 -19.19 9.78
N ALA A 46 18.88 -20.21 8.92
CA ALA A 46 17.84 -21.24 8.98
C ALA A 46 17.85 -21.99 10.32
N LEU A 47 16.64 -22.30 10.83
CA LEU A 47 16.48 -23.07 12.05
C LEU A 47 17.08 -24.47 11.89
N LYS A 48 17.80 -24.93 12.92
CA LYS A 48 18.38 -26.26 12.97
C LYS A 48 17.92 -26.97 14.24
N ASN A 49 17.41 -28.19 14.07
CA ASN A 49 16.98 -29.01 15.19
C ASN A 49 18.17 -29.44 16.05
N LEU A 50 17.95 -29.51 17.36
CA LEU A 50 18.94 -29.98 18.31
C LEU A 50 19.19 -31.48 18.09
N VAL A 51 20.45 -31.86 17.92
CA VAL A 51 20.86 -33.26 17.83
C VAL A 51 21.10 -33.78 19.24
N VAL A 52 20.28 -34.75 19.67
CA VAL A 52 20.33 -35.31 21.02
C VAL A 52 21.16 -36.60 21.01
N PRO A 53 22.22 -36.71 21.82
CA PRO A 53 23.01 -37.93 21.95
C PRO A 53 22.20 -39.09 22.56
N ALA A 54 22.64 -40.33 22.29
CA ALA A 54 22.02 -41.51 22.86
C ALA A 54 22.08 -41.51 24.40
N GLY A 55 20.96 -41.85 25.05
CA GLY A 55 20.83 -41.89 26.51
C GLY A 55 20.36 -40.60 27.17
N MET A 56 20.15 -39.51 26.41
CA MET A 56 19.59 -38.24 26.92
C MET A 56 18.15 -38.06 26.45
N VAL A 57 17.26 -37.59 27.34
CA VAL A 57 15.84 -37.34 27.04
C VAL A 57 15.57 -35.84 27.12
N LEU A 58 14.92 -35.29 26.10
CA LEU A 58 14.48 -33.90 26.10
C LEU A 58 13.21 -33.72 26.93
N PRO A 59 13.01 -32.55 27.56
CA PRO A 59 11.72 -32.21 28.15
C PRO A 59 10.63 -32.19 27.08
N LEU A 60 9.38 -32.41 27.51
CA LEU A 60 8.23 -32.37 26.61
C LEU A 60 8.15 -30.99 25.94
N GLN A 61 8.21 -30.97 24.61
CA GLN A 61 8.09 -29.73 23.85
C GLN A 61 6.63 -29.27 23.81
N ASN A 62 6.42 -27.98 24.06
CA ASN A 62 5.17 -27.29 23.77
C ASN A 62 5.27 -26.68 22.37
N GLY A 63 4.26 -26.90 21.51
CA GLY A 63 4.24 -26.44 20.13
C GLY A 63 3.90 -24.95 19.94
N GLU A 64 3.84 -24.16 21.01
CA GLU A 64 3.53 -22.71 20.96
C GLU A 64 4.52 -21.92 20.09
N TYR A 65 5.78 -22.38 20.00
CA TYR A 65 6.83 -21.75 19.19
C TYR A 65 7.12 -22.50 17.88
N ASP A 66 6.32 -23.51 17.53
CA ASP A 66 6.52 -24.25 16.28
C ASP A 66 6.06 -23.36 15.10
N ILE A 67 7.00 -23.05 14.21
CA ILE A 67 6.75 -22.19 13.05
C ILE A 67 6.33 -23.06 11.86
N PRO A 68 5.10 -22.93 11.33
CA PRO A 68 4.69 -23.68 10.14
C PRO A 68 5.38 -23.14 8.90
N THR A 69 5.76 -24.03 7.99
CA THR A 69 6.36 -23.64 6.71
C THR A 69 5.31 -23.05 5.76
N PRO A 70 5.53 -21.86 5.19
CA PRO A 70 4.58 -21.25 4.25
C PRO A 70 4.50 -22.06 2.95
N LYS A 71 3.29 -22.12 2.36
CA LYS A 71 3.02 -22.90 1.13
C LYS A 71 3.22 -22.13 -0.18
N LYS A 72 3.36 -20.80 -0.11
CA LYS A 72 3.45 -19.91 -1.27
C LYS A 72 4.60 -18.93 -1.09
N SER A 73 5.28 -18.64 -2.20
CA SER A 73 6.27 -17.58 -2.28
C SER A 73 5.54 -16.30 -2.69
N GLU A 74 5.28 -15.45 -1.70
CA GLU A 74 4.72 -14.10 -1.88
C GLU A 74 5.84 -13.06 -1.73
N PRO A 75 5.63 -11.80 -2.17
CA PRO A 75 6.58 -10.72 -1.92
C PRO A 75 6.88 -10.57 -0.42
N VAL A 76 8.15 -10.34 -0.08
CA VAL A 76 8.63 -10.12 1.29
C VAL A 76 9.39 -8.80 1.40
N GLY A 77 9.49 -8.26 2.62
CA GLY A 77 10.26 -7.05 2.89
C GLY A 77 9.68 -5.81 2.20
N LEU A 78 10.56 -4.97 1.66
CA LEU A 78 10.27 -3.73 0.94
C LEU A 78 9.61 -3.95 -0.43
N ALA A 79 9.59 -5.20 -0.91
CA ALA A 79 8.83 -5.58 -2.10
C ALA A 79 7.34 -5.82 -1.80
N LEU A 80 6.96 -6.03 -0.53
CA LEU A 80 5.57 -6.21 -0.11
C LEU A 80 4.86 -4.86 0.01
N ASP A 81 3.76 -4.70 -0.71
CA ASP A 81 2.92 -3.49 -0.64
C ASP A 81 2.01 -3.54 0.59
N ILE A 82 2.27 -2.68 1.57
CA ILE A 82 1.50 -2.61 2.83
C ILE A 82 0.40 -1.54 2.83
N ARG A 83 -0.03 -1.04 1.66
CA ARG A 83 -1.16 -0.11 1.60
C ARG A 83 -2.42 -0.72 2.22
N PRO A 84 -3.29 0.11 2.82
CA PRO A 84 -4.56 -0.38 3.35
C PRO A 84 -5.35 -1.10 2.25
N PRO A 85 -5.96 -2.26 2.54
CA PRO A 85 -6.80 -2.96 1.58
C PRO A 85 -7.88 -2.04 1.00
N THR A 86 -8.07 -2.09 -0.32
CA THR A 86 -9.04 -1.22 -0.99
C THR A 86 -10.46 -1.69 -0.69
N GLN A 87 -11.27 -0.79 -0.12
CA GLN A 87 -12.68 -1.04 0.16
C GLN A 87 -13.57 -0.14 -0.71
N ALA A 88 -14.54 -0.72 -1.42
CA ALA A 88 -15.52 0.05 -2.18
C ALA A 88 -16.46 0.78 -1.21
N LEU A 89 -16.74 2.05 -1.52
CA LEU A 89 -17.56 2.90 -0.66
C LEU A 89 -19.03 2.84 -1.08
N ASN A 90 -19.91 2.61 -0.11
CA ASN A 90 -21.36 2.62 -0.29
C ASN A 90 -21.89 4.04 -0.06
N LEU A 91 -21.84 4.88 -1.09
CA LEU A 91 -22.30 6.26 -1.01
C LEU A 91 -23.81 6.42 -1.22
N LEU A 92 -24.45 5.40 -1.81
CA LEU A 92 -25.88 5.41 -2.10
C LEU A 92 -26.67 4.79 -0.94
N SER A 93 -27.77 5.43 -0.57
CA SER A 93 -28.67 4.92 0.46
C SER A 93 -29.18 3.53 0.13
N GLY A 94 -29.04 2.59 1.07
CA GLY A 94 -29.45 1.20 0.88
C GLY A 94 -28.54 0.36 -0.01
N SER A 95 -27.39 0.90 -0.45
CA SER A 95 -26.40 0.13 -1.21
C SER A 95 -25.49 -0.71 -0.32
N ARG A 96 -24.94 -1.79 -0.89
CA ARG A 96 -24.01 -2.71 -0.22
C ARG A 96 -22.80 -2.98 -1.11
N SER A 97 -21.61 -2.98 -0.53
CA SER A 97 -20.35 -3.26 -1.23
C SER A 97 -19.91 -4.68 -0.95
N GLU A 98 -19.52 -5.40 -1.99
CA GLU A 98 -18.82 -6.67 -1.89
C GLU A 98 -17.48 -6.56 -2.61
N ASN A 99 -16.39 -6.77 -1.88
CA ASN A 99 -15.04 -6.71 -2.43
C ASN A 99 -14.40 -8.09 -2.44
N ASN A 100 -13.80 -8.44 -3.57
CA ASN A 100 -12.89 -9.57 -3.73
C ASN A 100 -11.51 -9.03 -4.16
N ALA A 101 -10.52 -9.91 -4.25
CA ALA A 101 -9.16 -9.56 -4.67
C ALA A 101 -9.13 -8.80 -6.01
N ASP A 102 -9.94 -9.22 -6.97
CA ASP A 102 -9.87 -8.71 -8.35
C ASP A 102 -11.09 -7.85 -8.76
N ASN A 103 -12.17 -7.86 -7.98
CA ASN A 103 -13.39 -7.13 -8.34
C ASN A 103 -14.09 -6.52 -7.11
N SER A 104 -14.82 -5.44 -7.36
CA SER A 104 -15.70 -4.81 -6.39
C SER A 104 -17.09 -4.69 -6.99
N ARG A 105 -18.11 -5.00 -6.21
CA ARG A 105 -19.52 -4.96 -6.62
C ARG A 105 -20.27 -4.02 -5.69
N LEU A 106 -21.05 -3.12 -6.27
CA LEU A 106 -22.01 -2.29 -5.55
C LEU A 106 -23.40 -2.82 -5.84
N LEU A 107 -24.04 -3.39 -4.82
CA LEU A 107 -25.41 -3.89 -4.90
C LEU A 107 -26.36 -2.76 -4.51
N LEU A 108 -27.35 -2.51 -5.37
CA LEU A 108 -28.39 -1.52 -5.13
C LEU A 108 -29.74 -2.23 -4.91
N PRO A 109 -30.65 -1.64 -4.14
CA PRO A 109 -31.99 -2.19 -3.98
C PRO A 109 -32.74 -2.17 -5.32
N ASN A 110 -33.60 -3.17 -5.56
CA ASN A 110 -34.40 -3.22 -6.77
C ASN A 110 -35.59 -2.25 -6.65
N THR A 111 -35.39 -1.00 -7.10
CA THR A 111 -36.40 0.07 -7.10
C THR A 111 -36.65 0.57 -8.52
N PRO A 112 -37.82 1.19 -8.82
CA PRO A 112 -38.10 1.75 -10.14
C PRO A 112 -37.08 2.78 -10.62
N GLU A 113 -36.51 3.55 -9.68
CA GLU A 113 -35.44 4.54 -9.92
C GLU A 113 -34.18 3.88 -10.51
N ASN A 114 -33.93 2.62 -10.15
CA ASN A 114 -32.76 1.85 -10.56
C ASN A 114 -32.94 1.09 -11.89
N THR A 115 -34.06 1.28 -12.58
CA THR A 115 -34.31 0.61 -13.89
C THR A 115 -33.44 1.15 -15.02
N THR A 116 -32.94 2.39 -14.89
CA THR A 116 -32.09 3.07 -15.89
C THR A 116 -30.62 3.15 -15.48
N LEU A 117 -30.19 2.36 -14.48
CA LEU A 117 -28.83 2.42 -13.93
C LEU A 117 -27.73 2.31 -14.99
N TYR A 118 -27.91 1.45 -16.01
CA TYR A 118 -26.90 1.27 -17.05
C TYR A 118 -26.61 2.57 -17.82
N GLU A 119 -27.67 3.30 -18.21
CA GLU A 119 -27.56 4.58 -18.91
C GLU A 119 -26.98 5.68 -17.99
N GLN A 120 -27.34 5.66 -16.71
CA GLN A 120 -26.77 6.60 -15.74
C GLN A 120 -25.27 6.36 -15.53
N VAL A 121 -24.85 5.10 -15.44
CA VAL A 121 -23.43 4.73 -15.26
C VAL A 121 -22.63 5.03 -16.53
N SER A 122 -23.16 4.73 -17.71
CA SER A 122 -22.48 5.05 -18.97
C SER A 122 -22.31 6.57 -19.17
N ALA A 123 -23.27 7.37 -18.72
CA ALA A 123 -23.16 8.84 -18.72
C ALA A 123 -22.01 9.36 -17.84
N VAL A 124 -21.76 8.75 -16.67
CA VAL A 124 -20.65 9.15 -15.78
C VAL A 124 -19.28 8.88 -16.42
N PHE A 125 -19.15 7.80 -17.19
CA PHE A 125 -17.90 7.44 -17.85
C PHE A 125 -17.67 8.13 -19.20
N SER A 126 -18.69 8.77 -19.77
CA SER A 126 -18.61 9.43 -21.08
C SER A 126 -18.44 10.96 -21.01
N GLY A 127 -18.37 11.53 -19.80
CA GLY A 127 -17.95 12.92 -19.56
C GLY A 127 -16.43 13.09 -19.54
#